data_AF-A0A7V4GHU6-F1
#
_entry.id   AF-A0A7V4GHU6-F1
#
_cell.length_a   1.000
_cell.length_b   1.000
_cell.length_c   1.000
_cell.angle_alpha   90.00
_cell.angle_beta   90.00
_cell.angle_gamma   90.00
#
_symmetry.space_group_name_H-M   'P 1'
#
loop_
_entity.id
_entity.type
_entity.pdbx_description
1 polymer ?
#
loop_
_entity_poly.entity_id
_entity_poly.type
_entity_poly.pdbx_seq_one_letter_code
_entity_poly.pdbx_strand_id
1 'polypeptide(L)'
;MSGTVLRAWNRRGGIVARAAILVVAGNDEQRAALTRALAAAGWRDVSAAASVAEAVATVRGGRGQFACAVVAERLADVAAVDGIPILRAAAPTLKVIFVADRTDERLEARVRALDVFFYHVAADGDGELLEALAAAVGRPRMPAAGPPSVLVVGDDSALLDALRRLLARAEVRLLPPVPLADALRACRESKPDLVIVDLPDGRPADGLELCRELRRDPCMRHAPLVVLAVPSLCDGVPGGCGDDGWSPFDLCCRKPPDPAELLPALRQLLDP
;
A
#
# COMPACT_ATOMS: atom_id res chain seq x y z
N MET A 1 16.39 -13.15 -31.30
CA MET A 1 15.09 -12.60 -31.73
C MET A 1 14.26 -12.43 -30.48
N SER A 2 14.42 -11.25 -29.89
CA SER A 2 13.90 -10.85 -28.59
C SER A 2 12.64 -10.01 -28.80
N GLY A 3 11.60 -10.25 -28.01
CA GLY A 3 10.50 -9.31 -27.88
C GLY A 3 9.11 -9.91 -28.03
N THR A 4 8.70 -10.85 -27.18
CA THR A 4 7.28 -11.29 -27.17
C THR A 4 6.78 -11.86 -25.83
N VAL A 5 6.94 -11.19 -24.68
CA VAL A 5 6.12 -11.56 -23.48
C VAL A 5 5.75 -10.40 -22.54
N LEU A 6 6.28 -9.18 -22.72
CA LEU A 6 5.89 -8.00 -21.90
C LEU A 6 4.48 -7.42 -22.22
N ARG A 7 3.64 -8.13 -23.00
CA ARG A 7 2.36 -7.59 -23.55
C ARG A 7 1.09 -8.31 -23.10
N ALA A 8 1.04 -8.80 -21.86
CA ALA A 8 -0.23 -9.23 -21.26
C ALA A 8 -0.42 -8.83 -19.79
N TRP A 9 0.47 -8.02 -19.21
CA TRP A 9 0.37 -7.57 -17.81
C TRP A 9 -0.41 -6.25 -17.64
N ASN A 10 -1.38 -6.03 -18.53
CA ASN A 10 -2.26 -4.87 -18.48
C ASN A 10 -3.66 -5.26 -18.97
N ARG A 11 -4.48 -5.77 -18.04
CA ARG A 11 -5.94 -5.69 -17.99
C ARG A 11 -6.41 -6.52 -16.78
N ARG A 12 -6.65 -5.85 -15.64
CA ARG A 12 -7.36 -6.34 -14.42
C ARG A 12 -6.57 -7.11 -13.35
N GLY A 13 -5.34 -6.72 -13.07
CA GLY A 13 -4.61 -7.18 -11.89
C GLY A 13 -3.52 -6.17 -11.56
N GLY A 14 -3.93 -5.03 -10.99
CA GLY A 14 -3.00 -3.98 -10.63
C GLY A 14 -2.06 -4.47 -9.53
N ILE A 15 -0.78 -4.07 -9.62
CA ILE A 15 0.11 -3.87 -8.46
C ILE A 15 -0.78 -3.45 -7.29
N VAL A 16 -0.77 -4.18 -6.16
CA VAL A 16 -1.58 -3.77 -5.00
C VAL A 16 -1.09 -2.38 -4.64
N ALA A 17 -1.93 -1.39 -4.96
CA ALA A 17 -1.51 0.00 -5.05
C ALA A 17 -1.01 0.42 -3.67
N ARG A 18 0.17 1.07 -3.63
CA ARG A 18 0.52 1.91 -2.49
C ARG A 18 -0.71 2.76 -2.18
N ALA A 19 -1.09 2.78 -0.91
CA ALA A 19 -2.34 3.35 -0.45
C ALA A 19 -2.44 4.83 -0.84
N ALA A 20 -3.09 5.11 -1.96
CA ALA A 20 -3.25 6.46 -2.48
C ALA A 20 -4.16 7.27 -1.53
N ILE A 21 -3.73 8.49 -1.23
CA ILE A 21 -4.46 9.41 -0.35
C ILE A 21 -5.13 10.48 -1.21
N LEU A 22 -6.39 10.75 -0.91
CA LEU A 22 -7.12 11.85 -1.52
C LEU A 22 -7.34 12.97 -0.50
N VAL A 23 -6.90 14.18 -0.78
CA VAL A 23 -7.20 15.37 0.02
C VAL A 23 -8.37 16.11 -0.63
N VAL A 24 -9.48 16.25 0.08
CA VAL A 24 -10.68 16.95 -0.38
C VAL A 24 -10.90 18.17 0.49
N ALA A 25 -10.60 19.36 -0.04
CA ALA A 25 -10.73 20.62 0.69
C ALA A 25 -11.05 21.76 -0.25
N GLY A 26 -12.14 22.49 0.00
CA GLY A 26 -12.57 23.62 -0.83
C GLY A 26 -11.68 24.85 -0.71
N ASN A 27 -10.99 25.02 0.42
CA ASN A 27 -10.02 26.09 0.62
C ASN A 27 -8.65 25.71 0.03
N ASP A 28 -8.16 26.50 -0.93
CA ASP A 28 -6.87 26.29 -1.60
C ASP A 28 -5.67 26.29 -0.66
N GLU A 29 -5.65 27.18 0.33
CA GLU A 29 -4.57 27.29 1.31
C GLU A 29 -4.51 26.05 2.20
N GLN A 30 -5.66 25.61 2.70
CA GLN A 30 -5.77 24.39 3.51
C GLN A 30 -5.44 23.14 2.69
N ARG A 31 -5.93 23.06 1.44
CA ARG A 31 -5.63 21.95 0.52
C ARG A 31 -4.13 21.84 0.25
N ALA A 32 -3.47 22.98 0.00
CA ALA A 32 -2.02 23.05 -0.19
C ALA A 32 -1.24 22.75 1.11
N ALA A 33 -1.72 23.19 2.27
CA ALA A 33 -1.11 22.91 3.56
C ALA A 33 -1.14 21.40 3.88
N LEU A 34 -2.32 20.77 3.78
CA LEU A 34 -2.48 19.33 3.99
C LEU A 34 -1.60 18.54 3.03
N THR A 35 -1.64 18.86 1.73
CA THR A 35 -0.82 18.16 0.72
C THR A 35 0.68 18.27 1.04
N ARG A 36 1.16 19.45 1.45
CA ARG A 36 2.55 19.65 1.87
C ARG A 36 2.89 18.87 3.14
N ALA A 37 2.01 18.84 4.14
CA ALA A 37 2.23 18.10 5.38
C ALA A 37 2.39 16.59 5.10
N LEU A 38 1.53 16.03 4.23
CA LEU A 38 1.62 14.63 3.81
C LEU A 38 2.91 14.33 3.04
N ALA A 39 3.29 15.21 2.11
CA ALA A 39 4.53 15.06 1.36
C ALA A 39 5.77 15.15 2.26
N ALA A 40 5.79 16.11 3.20
CA ALA A 40 6.87 16.27 4.17
C ALA A 40 7.00 15.07 5.11
N ALA A 41 5.87 14.45 5.46
CA ALA A 41 5.86 13.22 6.24
C ALA A 41 6.23 11.96 5.42
N GLY A 42 6.25 12.05 4.07
CA GLY A 42 6.77 11.03 3.17
C GLY A 42 5.72 10.30 2.32
N TRP A 43 4.44 10.66 2.40
CA TRP A 43 3.42 10.13 1.50
C TRP A 43 3.54 10.80 0.13
N ARG A 44 3.85 10.02 -0.91
CA ARG A 44 4.10 10.52 -2.26
C ARG A 44 2.89 10.42 -3.20
N ASP A 45 1.99 9.49 -2.95
CA ASP A 45 0.80 9.25 -3.78
C ASP A 45 -0.42 10.00 -3.19
N VAL A 46 -0.39 11.32 -3.31
CA VAL A 46 -1.42 12.23 -2.79
C VAL A 46 -2.07 12.95 -3.96
N SER A 47 -3.37 12.76 -4.12
CA SER A 47 -4.21 13.54 -5.04
C SER A 47 -5.02 14.58 -4.27
N ALA A 48 -5.37 15.69 -4.92
CA ALA A 48 -6.13 16.76 -4.30
C ALA A 48 -7.38 17.08 -5.12
N ALA A 49 -8.49 17.40 -4.43
CA ALA A 49 -9.75 17.82 -5.01
C ALA A 49 -10.36 18.97 -4.19
N ALA A 50 -11.01 19.93 -4.85
CA ALA A 50 -11.70 21.04 -4.19
C ALA A 50 -13.16 20.71 -3.83
N SER A 51 -13.73 19.70 -4.49
CA SER A 51 -15.15 19.34 -4.41
C SER A 51 -15.35 17.83 -4.30
N VAL A 52 -16.54 17.41 -3.84
CA VAL A 52 -16.92 16.00 -3.84
C VAL A 52 -17.05 15.47 -5.26
N ALA A 53 -17.59 16.27 -6.18
CA ALA A 53 -17.69 15.90 -7.59
C ALA A 53 -16.32 15.58 -8.21
N GLU A 54 -15.31 16.42 -7.96
CA GLU A 54 -13.94 16.21 -8.42
C GLU A 54 -13.27 15.03 -7.73
N ALA A 55 -13.51 14.85 -6.43
CA ALA A 55 -13.03 13.71 -5.67
C ALA A 55 -13.59 12.38 -6.22
N VAL A 56 -14.90 12.32 -6.52
CA VAL A 56 -15.54 11.16 -7.14
C VAL A 56 -14.99 10.90 -8.55
N ALA A 57 -14.79 11.95 -9.35
CA ALA A 57 -14.19 11.82 -10.68
C ALA A 57 -12.76 11.26 -10.60
N THR A 58 -11.97 11.74 -9.64
CA THR A 58 -10.61 11.26 -9.37
C THR A 58 -10.58 9.79 -8.96
N VAL A 59 -11.45 9.41 -8.03
CA VAL A 59 -11.61 8.03 -7.56
C VAL A 59 -12.03 7.08 -8.70
N ARG A 60 -12.91 7.54 -9.60
CA ARG A 60 -13.40 6.73 -10.74
C ARG A 60 -12.44 6.72 -11.93
N GLY A 61 -11.64 7.78 -12.12
CA GLY A 61 -10.81 8.00 -13.30
C GLY A 61 -9.34 7.59 -13.16
N GLY A 62 -8.82 7.42 -11.94
CA GLY A 62 -7.38 7.35 -11.67
C GLY A 62 -6.86 6.03 -11.10
N ARG A 63 -5.87 5.47 -11.80
CA ARG A 63 -4.69 4.61 -11.47
C ARG A 63 -4.45 3.97 -10.08
N GLY A 64 -5.46 3.74 -9.23
CA GLY A 64 -5.23 3.04 -7.97
C GLY A 64 -6.46 3.05 -7.08
N GLN A 65 -6.54 2.08 -6.17
CA GLN A 65 -7.59 2.06 -5.17
C GLN A 65 -7.21 3.05 -4.06
N PHE A 66 -7.86 4.22 -4.01
CA PHE A 66 -7.69 5.16 -2.91
C PHE A 66 -8.03 4.46 -1.60
N ALA A 67 -7.08 4.46 -0.68
CA ALA A 67 -7.23 3.76 0.60
C ALA A 67 -7.75 4.68 1.70
N CYS A 68 -7.49 5.98 1.60
CA CYS A 68 -8.00 6.98 2.53
C CYS A 68 -8.26 8.33 1.87
N ALA A 69 -9.29 9.02 2.33
CA ALA A 69 -9.56 10.41 2.01
C ALA A 69 -9.49 11.28 3.28
N VAL A 70 -8.75 12.39 3.18
CA VAL A 70 -8.73 13.47 4.17
C VAL A 70 -9.72 14.52 3.69
N VAL A 71 -10.86 14.64 4.38
CA VAL A 71 -11.97 15.52 3.99
C VAL A 71 -12.03 16.69 4.94
N ALA A 72 -11.79 17.89 4.45
CA ALA A 72 -11.95 19.12 5.23
C ALA A 72 -13.43 19.48 5.40
N GLU A 73 -13.73 20.21 6.46
CA GLU A 73 -15.08 20.71 6.78
C GLU A 73 -15.72 21.49 5.63
N ARG A 74 -14.93 22.33 4.94
CA ARG A 74 -15.39 23.19 3.86
C ARG A 74 -15.02 22.61 2.51
N LEU A 75 -16.01 22.21 1.72
CA LEU A 75 -15.85 21.78 0.33
C LEU A 75 -16.53 22.78 -0.61
N ALA A 76 -16.11 22.81 -1.89
CA ALA A 76 -16.58 23.82 -2.84
C ALA A 76 -18.03 23.62 -3.33
N ASP A 77 -18.57 22.41 -3.25
CA ASP A 77 -19.88 22.04 -3.83
C ASP A 77 -20.95 21.70 -2.78
N VAL A 78 -20.61 20.88 -1.78
CA VAL A 78 -21.54 20.42 -0.74
C VAL A 78 -20.92 20.50 0.64
N ALA A 79 -21.74 20.50 1.69
CA ALA A 79 -21.21 20.36 3.06
C ALA A 79 -20.51 19.00 3.19
N ALA A 80 -19.36 18.97 3.86
CA ALA A 80 -18.56 17.75 3.98
C ALA A 80 -19.33 16.57 4.58
N VAL A 81 -20.21 16.84 5.55
CA VAL A 81 -21.09 15.83 6.17
C VAL A 81 -22.00 15.14 5.13
N ASP A 82 -22.51 15.90 4.16
CA ASP A 82 -23.39 15.38 3.11
C ASP A 82 -22.57 14.79 1.94
N GLY A 83 -21.31 15.21 1.80
CA GLY A 83 -20.36 14.72 0.82
C GLY A 83 -19.78 13.33 1.12
N ILE A 84 -19.56 13.00 2.39
CA ILE A 84 -18.94 11.72 2.82
C ILE A 84 -19.74 10.50 2.32
N PRO A 85 -21.08 10.43 2.45
CA PRO A 85 -21.86 9.32 1.89
C PRO A 85 -21.68 9.15 0.38
N ILE A 86 -21.56 10.25 -0.36
CA ILE A 86 -21.37 10.24 -1.83
C ILE A 86 -20.00 9.66 -2.18
N LEU A 87 -18.94 10.06 -1.45
CA LEU A 87 -17.60 9.50 -1.62
C LEU A 87 -17.57 8.00 -1.32
N ARG A 88 -18.24 7.56 -0.24
CA ARG A 88 -18.33 6.14 0.11
C ARG A 88 -19.11 5.32 -0.92
N ALA A 89 -20.15 5.89 -1.52
CA ALA A 89 -20.87 5.23 -2.60
C ALA A 89 -19.98 5.02 -3.85
N ALA A 90 -19.02 5.91 -4.10
CA ALA A 90 -18.04 5.76 -5.17
C ALA A 90 -16.87 4.82 -4.82
N ALA A 91 -16.45 4.78 -3.55
CA ALA A 91 -15.41 3.88 -3.04
C ALA A 91 -15.79 3.32 -1.65
N PRO A 92 -16.40 2.12 -1.60
CA PRO A 92 -16.88 1.53 -0.33
C PRO A 92 -15.77 1.19 0.67
N THR A 93 -14.54 0.94 0.20
CA THR A 93 -13.38 0.59 1.03
C THR A 93 -12.58 1.81 1.50
N LEU A 94 -13.00 3.02 1.12
CA LEU A 94 -12.29 4.26 1.41
C LEU A 94 -12.45 4.64 2.89
N LYS A 95 -11.33 4.67 3.62
CA LYS A 95 -11.30 5.23 4.97
C LYS A 95 -11.41 6.75 4.88
N VAL A 96 -12.20 7.36 5.76
CA VAL A 96 -12.39 8.81 5.76
C VAL A 96 -11.85 9.40 7.06
N ILE A 97 -10.93 10.34 6.95
CA ILE A 97 -10.46 11.17 8.06
C ILE A 97 -11.05 12.56 7.86
N PHE A 98 -11.83 13.04 8.81
CA PHE A 98 -12.43 14.37 8.77
C PHE A 98 -11.50 15.39 9.43
N VAL A 99 -11.32 16.55 8.80
CA VAL A 99 -10.52 17.66 9.33
C VAL A 99 -11.43 18.87 9.53
N ALA A 100 -11.64 19.24 10.80
CA ALA A 100 -12.38 20.43 11.19
C ALA A 100 -11.43 21.61 11.36
N ASP A 101 -11.91 22.83 11.05
CA ASP A 101 -11.09 24.04 11.27
C ASP A 101 -10.97 24.36 12.77
N ARG A 102 -12.02 24.01 13.55
CA ARG A 102 -12.14 24.30 14.99
C ARG A 102 -12.96 23.20 15.68
N THR A 103 -12.87 23.13 17.00
CA THR A 103 -13.74 22.24 17.80
C THR A 103 -15.20 22.66 17.71
N ASP A 104 -16.06 21.77 17.22
CA ASP A 104 -17.52 21.95 17.18
C ASP A 104 -18.20 20.62 17.52
N GLU A 105 -18.80 20.53 18.70
CA GLU A 105 -19.44 19.31 19.22
C GLU A 105 -20.60 18.82 18.35
N ARG A 106 -21.36 19.73 17.72
CA ARG A 106 -22.51 19.36 16.88
C ARG A 106 -22.03 18.78 15.56
N LEU A 107 -21.02 19.41 14.96
CA LEU A 107 -20.39 18.90 13.76
C LEU A 107 -19.72 17.55 14.04
N GLU A 108 -18.97 17.44 15.13
CA GLU A 108 -18.32 16.20 15.54
C GLU A 108 -19.33 15.05 15.70
N ALA A 109 -20.42 15.26 16.43
CA ALA A 109 -21.46 14.25 16.62
C ALA A 109 -22.06 13.76 15.29
N ARG A 110 -22.33 14.69 14.35
CA ARG A 110 -22.85 14.35 13.02
C ARG A 110 -21.83 13.57 12.18
N VAL A 111 -20.57 13.98 12.22
CA VAL A 111 -19.50 13.32 11.47
C VAL A 111 -19.22 11.93 12.02
N ARG A 112 -19.17 11.76 13.35
CA ARG A 112 -19.00 10.45 13.99
C ARG A 112 -20.16 9.49 13.69
N ALA A 113 -21.39 10.01 13.55
CA ALA A 113 -22.54 9.20 13.12
C ALA A 113 -22.39 8.62 11.70
N LEU A 114 -21.48 9.17 10.88
CA LEU A 114 -21.13 8.64 9.56
C LEU A 114 -20.03 7.57 9.63
N ASP A 115 -19.64 7.11 10.82
CA ASP A 115 -18.64 6.06 11.04
C ASP A 115 -17.29 6.38 10.36
N VAL A 116 -16.86 7.64 10.42
CA VAL A 116 -15.55 8.05 9.88
C VAL A 116 -14.42 7.38 10.65
N PHE A 117 -13.30 7.13 9.97
CA PHE A 117 -12.15 6.48 10.58
C PHE A 117 -11.54 7.33 11.69
N PHE A 118 -11.48 8.65 11.49
CA PHE A 118 -10.94 9.58 12.48
C PHE A 118 -11.53 10.99 12.29
N TYR A 119 -11.60 11.76 13.38
CA TYR A 119 -11.96 13.17 13.39
C TYR A 119 -10.80 13.95 13.99
N HIS A 120 -10.29 14.94 13.26
CA HIS A 120 -9.15 15.76 13.64
C HIS A 120 -9.52 17.24 13.58
N VAL A 121 -9.01 18.03 14.53
CA VAL A 121 -9.14 19.49 14.55
C VAL A 121 -7.80 20.10 14.13
N ALA A 122 -7.80 20.84 13.02
CA ALA A 122 -6.58 21.42 12.44
C ALA A 122 -5.82 22.37 13.39
N ALA A 123 -6.52 22.96 14.36
CA ALA A 123 -5.93 23.82 15.38
C ALA A 123 -4.95 23.08 16.32
N ASP A 124 -5.09 21.76 16.46
CA ASP A 124 -4.26 20.93 17.34
C ASP A 124 -2.93 20.49 16.67
N GLY A 125 -2.75 20.88 15.41
CA GLY A 125 -1.56 20.60 14.59
C GLY A 125 -1.59 19.21 13.94
N ASP A 126 -0.71 19.01 12.97
CA ASP A 126 -0.82 17.85 12.06
C ASP A 126 -0.48 16.50 12.69
N GLY A 127 0.10 16.46 13.90
CA GLY A 127 0.63 15.22 14.51
C GLY A 127 -0.41 14.09 14.62
N GLU A 128 -1.61 14.41 15.12
CA GLU A 128 -2.69 13.42 15.24
C GLU A 128 -3.22 12.98 13.87
N LEU A 129 -3.32 13.90 12.91
CA LEU A 129 -3.70 13.60 11.54
C LEU A 129 -2.73 12.59 10.90
N LEU A 130 -1.42 12.79 11.08
CA LEU A 130 -0.39 11.90 10.53
C LEU A 130 -0.45 10.51 11.19
N GLU A 131 -0.70 10.42 12.50
CA GLU A 131 -0.88 9.14 13.18
C GLU A 131 -2.17 8.42 12.74
N ALA A 132 -3.27 9.16 12.56
CA ALA A 132 -4.51 8.61 12.01
C ALA A 132 -4.31 8.10 10.57
N LEU A 133 -3.60 8.84 9.73
CA LEU A 133 -3.24 8.39 8.39
C LEU A 133 -2.33 7.16 8.43
N ALA A 134 -1.35 7.13 9.32
CA ALA A 134 -0.52 5.95 9.52
C ALA A 134 -1.35 4.72 9.91
N ALA A 135 -2.36 4.88 10.77
CA ALA A 135 -3.28 3.82 11.14
C ALA A 135 -4.25 3.43 10.00
N ALA A 136 -4.62 4.39 9.13
CA ALA A 136 -5.53 4.16 8.01
C ALA A 136 -4.83 3.47 6.82
N VAL A 137 -3.73 4.06 6.36
CA VAL A 137 -3.04 3.72 5.10
C VAL A 137 -1.61 3.25 5.29
N GLY A 138 -1.08 3.35 6.50
CA GLY A 138 0.30 3.00 6.83
C GLY A 138 1.22 4.18 6.93
N ARG A 139 2.27 4.01 7.74
CA ARG A 139 3.36 5.00 7.79
C ARG A 139 4.04 5.03 6.42
N PRO A 140 4.27 6.23 5.88
CA PRO A 140 5.05 6.37 4.67
C PRO A 140 6.45 5.90 5.02
N ARG A 141 7.00 5.07 4.15
CA ARG A 141 8.39 4.68 4.29
C ARG A 141 9.25 5.87 3.89
N MET A 142 9.70 6.66 4.87
CA MET A 142 10.79 7.61 4.63
C MET A 142 11.96 6.81 4.03
N PRO A 143 12.62 7.30 2.97
CA PRO A 143 13.88 6.71 2.56
C PRO A 143 14.80 6.72 3.78
N ALA A 144 15.08 5.54 4.34
CA ALA A 144 16.12 5.43 5.35
C ALA A 144 17.42 5.94 4.72
N ALA A 145 18.29 6.56 5.51
CA ALA A 145 19.63 6.90 5.05
C ALA A 145 20.42 5.60 4.79
N GLY A 146 20.24 5.01 3.60
CA GLY A 146 20.84 3.74 3.21
C GLY A 146 20.01 2.95 2.20
N PRO A 147 20.61 1.93 1.56
CA PRO A 147 19.93 1.11 0.57
C PRO A 147 18.74 0.35 1.22
N PRO A 148 17.59 0.24 0.52
CA PRO A 148 16.42 -0.44 1.04
C PRO A 148 16.72 -1.90 1.41
N SER A 149 16.22 -2.34 2.55
CA SER A 149 16.45 -3.69 3.05
C SER A 149 15.44 -4.73 2.54
N VAL A 150 15.94 -5.88 2.10
CA VAL A 150 15.12 -6.98 1.58
C VAL A 150 15.26 -8.19 2.50
N LEU A 151 14.15 -8.78 2.93
CA LEU A 151 14.14 -10.06 3.64
C LEU A 151 13.74 -11.17 2.68
N VAL A 152 14.49 -12.27 2.68
CA VAL A 152 14.12 -13.49 1.95
C VAL A 152 13.68 -14.54 2.95
N VAL A 153 12.50 -15.11 2.73
CA VAL A 153 11.89 -16.14 3.55
C VAL A 153 11.87 -17.44 2.76
N GLY A 154 12.51 -18.48 3.28
CA GLY A 154 12.59 -19.78 2.63
C GLY A 154 13.75 -20.63 3.17
N ASP A 155 13.63 -21.94 2.98
CA ASP A 155 14.60 -22.92 3.49
C ASP A 155 15.49 -23.51 2.39
N ASP A 156 15.20 -23.22 1.11
CA ASP A 156 15.97 -23.71 -0.03
C ASP A 156 17.30 -22.95 -0.14
N SER A 157 18.38 -23.56 0.35
CA SER A 157 19.72 -22.97 0.32
C SER A 157 20.19 -22.61 -1.10
N ALA A 158 19.81 -23.39 -2.13
CA ALA A 158 20.24 -23.12 -3.49
C ALA A 158 19.54 -21.88 -4.07
N LEU A 159 18.24 -21.73 -3.79
CA LEU A 159 17.49 -20.53 -4.14
C LEU A 159 17.99 -19.31 -3.37
N LEU A 160 18.23 -19.44 -2.06
CA LEU A 160 18.77 -18.37 -1.22
C LEU A 160 20.12 -17.88 -1.74
N ASP A 161 21.01 -18.78 -2.15
CA ASP A 161 22.30 -18.43 -2.73
C ASP A 161 22.18 -17.75 -4.10
N ALA A 162 21.24 -18.19 -4.93
CA ALA A 162 20.93 -17.52 -6.19
C ALA A 162 20.42 -16.10 -5.96
N LEU A 163 19.48 -15.92 -5.02
CA LEU A 163 18.95 -14.62 -4.64
C LEU A 163 20.02 -13.70 -4.03
N ARG A 164 20.90 -14.22 -3.16
CA ARG A 164 22.04 -13.47 -2.62
C ARG A 164 22.91 -12.90 -3.73
N ARG A 165 23.30 -13.73 -4.71
CA ARG A 165 24.11 -13.28 -5.86
C ARG A 165 23.39 -12.28 -6.75
N LEU A 166 22.09 -12.47 -6.95
CA LEU A 166 21.25 -11.58 -7.74
C LEU A 166 21.09 -10.21 -7.07
N LEU A 167 20.73 -10.21 -5.78
CA LEU A 167 20.48 -9.01 -4.99
C LEU A 167 21.76 -8.25 -4.64
N ALA A 168 22.92 -8.91 -4.60
CA ALA A 168 24.22 -8.22 -4.48
C ALA A 168 24.50 -7.25 -5.64
N ARG A 169 23.83 -7.41 -6.78
CA ARG A 169 23.90 -6.52 -7.94
C ARG A 169 22.85 -5.40 -7.89
N ALA A 170 21.95 -5.45 -6.91
CA ALA A 170 20.97 -4.42 -6.65
C ALA A 170 21.47 -3.49 -5.54
N GLU A 171 21.01 -2.24 -5.55
CA GLU A 171 21.29 -1.26 -4.49
C GLU A 171 20.38 -1.51 -3.27
N VAL A 172 20.38 -2.75 -2.77
CA VAL A 172 19.55 -3.20 -1.65
C VAL A 172 20.41 -3.84 -0.56
N ARG A 173 19.97 -3.72 0.69
CA ARG A 173 20.57 -4.41 1.83
C ARG A 173 19.83 -5.72 2.09
N LEU A 174 20.39 -6.85 1.66
CA LEU A 174 19.83 -8.16 1.97
C LEU A 174 19.99 -8.46 3.48
N LEU A 175 18.86 -8.65 4.17
CA LEU A 175 18.83 -9.13 5.55
C LEU A 175 19.15 -10.64 5.61
N PRO A 176 19.59 -11.17 6.76
CA PRO A 176 19.77 -12.61 6.93
C PRO A 176 18.47 -13.35 6.56
N PRO A 177 18.52 -14.30 5.60
CA PRO A 177 17.34 -15.08 5.26
C PRO A 177 16.84 -15.89 6.46
N VAL A 178 15.54 -16.09 6.53
CA VAL A 178 14.88 -16.79 7.64
C VAL A 178 13.96 -17.89 7.14
N PRO A 179 13.77 -18.96 7.94
CA PRO A 179 12.79 -19.97 7.63
C PRO A 179 11.37 -19.43 7.75
N LEU A 180 10.42 -20.07 7.09
CA LEU A 180 9.01 -19.65 7.07
C LEU A 180 8.43 -19.49 8.48
N ALA A 181 8.80 -20.39 9.40
CA ALA A 181 8.34 -20.39 10.78
C ALA A 181 8.79 -19.16 11.60
N ASP A 182 9.91 -18.53 11.23
CA ASP A 182 10.45 -17.34 11.90
C ASP A 182 10.05 -16.03 11.23
N ALA A 183 9.45 -16.10 10.03
CA ALA A 183 9.28 -14.97 9.14
C ALA A 183 8.47 -13.82 9.75
N LEU A 184 7.36 -14.13 10.43
CA LEU A 184 6.50 -13.10 11.03
C LEU A 184 7.24 -12.33 12.13
N ARG A 185 7.97 -13.04 12.99
CA ARG A 185 8.79 -12.44 14.04
C ARG A 185 9.92 -11.59 13.45
N ALA A 186 10.67 -12.14 12.50
CA ALA A 186 11.75 -11.44 11.82
C ALA A 186 11.25 -10.16 11.13
N CYS A 187 10.12 -10.21 10.42
CA CYS A 187 9.52 -9.04 9.79
C CYS A 187 9.18 -7.94 10.80
N ARG A 188 8.61 -8.29 11.96
CA ARG A 188 8.28 -7.32 13.02
C ARG A 188 9.51 -6.66 13.64
N GLU A 189 10.56 -7.45 13.86
CA GLU A 189 11.81 -7.00 14.46
C GLU A 189 12.62 -6.12 13.49
N SER A 190 12.79 -6.58 12.24
CA SER A 190 13.69 -5.93 11.28
C SER A 190 12.99 -4.92 10.36
N LYS A 191 11.66 -4.96 10.24
CA LYS A 191 10.82 -4.07 9.42
C LYS A 191 11.37 -3.87 7.99
N PRO A 192 11.53 -4.97 7.23
CA PRO A 192 12.15 -4.90 5.90
C PRO A 192 11.34 -4.04 4.94
N ASP A 193 12.01 -3.53 3.91
CA ASP A 193 11.46 -2.68 2.85
C ASP A 193 10.68 -3.50 1.83
N LEU A 194 11.03 -4.78 1.70
CA LEU A 194 10.39 -5.76 0.83
C LEU A 194 10.66 -7.16 1.38
N VAL A 195 9.66 -8.03 1.26
CA VAL A 195 9.78 -9.45 1.63
C VAL A 195 9.64 -10.30 0.37
N ILE A 196 10.60 -11.17 0.14
CA ILE A 196 10.53 -12.22 -0.87
C ILE A 196 10.18 -13.53 -0.16
N VAL A 197 9.05 -14.14 -0.48
CA VAL A 197 8.59 -15.40 0.12
C VAL A 197 8.74 -16.52 -0.91
N ASP A 198 9.58 -17.50 -0.59
CA ASP A 198 9.68 -18.74 -1.34
C ASP A 198 8.49 -19.66 -1.03
N LEU A 199 7.61 -19.91 -2.00
CA LEU A 199 6.47 -20.81 -1.83
C LEU A 199 6.93 -22.25 -2.03
N PRO A 200 6.99 -23.11 -0.99
CA PRO A 200 7.53 -24.45 -1.14
C PRO A 200 6.64 -25.29 -2.07
N ASP A 201 7.24 -26.00 -3.03
CA ASP A 201 6.49 -26.72 -4.08
C ASP A 201 5.48 -27.75 -3.53
N GLY A 202 5.81 -28.38 -2.39
CA GLY A 202 4.94 -29.36 -1.72
C GLY A 202 3.95 -28.78 -0.72
N ARG A 203 4.09 -27.51 -0.34
CA ARG A 203 3.25 -26.83 0.67
C ARG A 203 3.15 -25.31 0.40
N PRO A 204 2.66 -24.90 -0.79
CA PRO A 204 2.58 -23.48 -1.15
C PRO A 204 1.57 -22.71 -0.28
N ALA A 205 0.62 -23.42 0.34
CA ALA A 205 -0.38 -22.85 1.25
C ALA A 205 0.27 -22.13 2.44
N ASP A 206 1.34 -22.67 3.01
CA ASP A 206 2.01 -22.10 4.19
C ASP A 206 2.61 -20.72 3.87
N GLY A 207 3.25 -20.58 2.71
CA GLY A 207 3.81 -19.29 2.27
C GLY A 207 2.72 -18.27 1.94
N LEU A 208 1.59 -18.72 1.38
CA LEU A 208 0.43 -17.85 1.14
C LEU A 208 -0.25 -17.42 2.44
N GLU A 209 -0.32 -18.29 3.45
CA GLU A 209 -0.83 -17.97 4.77
C GLU A 209 0.03 -16.90 5.45
N LEU A 210 1.37 -17.05 5.42
CA LEU A 210 2.28 -16.00 5.88
C LEU A 210 1.99 -14.64 5.21
N CYS A 211 1.81 -14.61 3.88
CA CYS A 211 1.46 -13.37 3.19
C CYS A 211 0.16 -12.75 3.72
N ARG A 212 -0.88 -13.56 3.98
CA ARG A 212 -2.13 -13.08 4.58
C ARG A 212 -1.92 -12.54 6.00
N GLU A 213 -1.10 -13.20 6.81
CA GLU A 213 -0.76 -12.72 8.15
C GLU A 213 -0.01 -11.39 8.11
N LEU A 214 0.98 -11.25 7.23
CA LEU A 214 1.72 -10.01 7.03
C LEU A 214 0.80 -8.87 6.54
N ARG A 215 -0.22 -9.17 5.73
CA ARG A 215 -1.25 -8.19 5.33
C ARG A 215 -2.21 -7.79 6.45
N ARG A 216 -2.43 -8.65 7.44
CA ARG A 216 -3.22 -8.32 8.64
C ARG A 216 -2.41 -7.55 9.68
N ASP A 217 -1.09 -7.70 9.65
CA ASP A 217 -0.18 -7.02 10.59
C ASP A 217 -0.04 -5.52 10.27
N PRO A 218 -0.43 -4.60 11.17
CA PRO A 218 -0.34 -3.16 10.93
C PRO A 218 1.08 -2.64 10.63
N CYS A 219 2.13 -3.32 11.12
CA CYS A 219 3.51 -2.95 10.89
C CYS A 219 4.03 -3.40 9.52
N MET A 220 3.46 -4.46 8.96
CA MET A 220 3.96 -5.11 7.75
C MET A 220 3.05 -5.03 6.54
N ARG A 221 1.75 -4.72 6.70
CA ARG A 221 0.77 -4.73 5.62
C ARG A 221 1.10 -3.80 4.45
N HIS A 222 1.98 -2.82 4.67
CA HIS A 222 2.46 -1.84 3.70
C HIS A 222 3.71 -2.28 2.94
N ALA A 223 4.45 -3.28 3.44
CA ALA A 223 5.65 -3.77 2.79
C ALA A 223 5.25 -4.53 1.51
N PRO A 224 5.94 -4.30 0.39
CA PRO A 224 5.84 -5.15 -0.77
C PRO A 224 6.19 -6.61 -0.45
N LEU A 225 5.35 -7.52 -0.93
CA LEU A 225 5.43 -8.96 -0.82
C LEU A 225 5.60 -9.54 -2.24
N VAL A 226 6.75 -10.14 -2.50
CA VAL A 226 7.04 -10.86 -3.74
C VAL A 226 7.04 -12.34 -3.42
N VAL A 227 6.26 -13.15 -4.13
CA VAL A 227 6.28 -14.61 -3.99
C VAL A 227 7.09 -15.24 -5.11
N LEU A 228 7.89 -16.26 -4.78
CA LEU A 228 8.56 -17.12 -5.74
C LEU A 228 7.82 -18.45 -5.80
N ALA A 229 7.31 -18.82 -6.98
CA ALA A 229 6.50 -20.03 -7.14
C ALA A 229 6.91 -20.85 -8.37
N VAL A 230 6.51 -22.11 -8.40
CA VAL A 230 6.67 -22.95 -9.60
C VAL A 230 5.79 -22.45 -10.76
N PRO A 231 6.17 -22.69 -12.02
CA PRO A 231 5.41 -22.22 -13.18
C PRO A 231 3.93 -22.59 -13.16
N SER A 232 3.56 -23.78 -12.68
CA SER A 232 2.15 -24.20 -12.56
C SER A 232 1.33 -23.32 -11.61
N LEU A 233 1.99 -22.73 -10.60
CA LEU A 233 1.38 -21.73 -9.73
C LEU A 233 1.48 -20.35 -10.39
N CYS A 234 2.56 -19.98 -11.07
CA CYS A 234 2.67 -18.66 -11.73
C CYS A 234 1.71 -18.48 -12.91
N ASP A 235 1.52 -19.51 -13.74
CA ASP A 235 0.66 -19.54 -14.92
C ASP A 235 -0.79 -19.90 -14.57
N GLY A 236 -0.99 -20.38 -13.34
CA GLY A 236 -2.23 -20.97 -12.83
C GLY A 236 -2.56 -20.53 -11.41
N VAL A 237 -2.32 -19.27 -11.04
CA VAL A 237 -3.15 -18.65 -10.00
C VAL A 237 -4.36 -17.99 -10.69
N PRO A 238 -5.48 -18.69 -10.95
CA PRO A 238 -6.76 -18.02 -10.87
C PRO A 238 -6.96 -17.61 -9.41
N GLY A 239 -6.64 -16.35 -9.09
CA GLY A 239 -6.80 -15.80 -7.74
C GLY A 239 -5.70 -14.80 -7.35
N GLY A 240 -5.80 -13.50 -7.61
CA GLY A 240 -7.06 -12.78 -7.75
C GLY A 240 -8.04 -13.15 -6.64
N CYS A 241 -7.57 -13.40 -5.41
CA CYS A 241 -8.37 -13.84 -4.26
C CYS A 241 -9.11 -15.16 -4.48
N GLY A 242 -9.83 -15.77 -3.53
CA GLY A 242 -11.09 -15.22 -3.05
C GLY A 242 -12.01 -14.82 -4.23
N ASP A 243 -13.31 -15.04 -4.12
CA ASP A 243 -14.25 -14.65 -5.17
C ASP A 243 -14.29 -13.09 -5.39
N ASP A 244 -13.48 -12.33 -4.66
CA ASP A 244 -13.42 -10.88 -4.51
C ASP A 244 -12.18 -10.18 -5.15
N GLY A 245 -11.23 -10.88 -5.77
CA GLY A 245 -10.17 -10.23 -6.60
C GLY A 245 -8.94 -9.64 -5.88
N TRP A 246 -8.87 -9.63 -4.53
CA TRP A 246 -7.69 -9.31 -3.71
C TRP A 246 -6.51 -10.31 -3.76
N SER A 247 -5.25 -9.86 -3.85
CA SER A 247 -4.08 -10.75 -3.71
C SER A 247 -3.35 -10.49 -2.39
N PRO A 248 -2.92 -11.54 -1.64
CA PRO A 248 -2.13 -11.33 -0.43
C PRO A 248 -0.70 -10.87 -0.74
N PHE A 249 -0.24 -10.91 -2.00
CA PHE A 249 1.08 -10.49 -2.45
C PHE A 249 1.02 -9.52 -3.64
N ASP A 250 2.09 -8.75 -3.86
CA ASP A 250 2.17 -7.72 -4.93
C ASP A 250 2.67 -8.27 -6.26
N LEU A 251 3.54 -9.27 -6.21
CA LEU A 251 4.19 -9.83 -7.39
C LEU A 251 4.42 -11.33 -7.20
N CYS A 252 4.19 -12.09 -8.25
CA CYS A 252 4.57 -13.50 -8.34
C CYS A 252 5.65 -13.66 -9.40
N CYS A 253 6.78 -14.25 -9.02
CA CYS A 253 7.88 -14.56 -9.92
C CYS A 253 8.09 -16.07 -10.00
N ARG A 254 8.51 -16.55 -11.16
CA ARG A 254 8.82 -17.96 -11.37
C ARG A 254 10.13 -18.33 -10.67
N LYS A 255 10.20 -19.57 -10.21
CA LYS A 255 11.46 -20.22 -9.82
C LYS A 255 12.10 -20.93 -11.03
N PRO A 256 13.43 -20.82 -11.21
CA PRO A 256 14.31 -19.86 -10.55
C PRO A 256 14.04 -18.43 -11.07
N PRO A 257 14.25 -17.38 -10.25
CA PRO A 257 13.97 -16.01 -10.64
C PRO A 257 14.95 -15.54 -11.74
N ASP A 258 14.40 -15.00 -12.83
CA ASP A 258 15.19 -14.35 -13.87
C ASP A 258 15.66 -12.97 -13.40
N PRO A 259 16.98 -12.66 -13.37
CA PRO A 259 17.49 -11.34 -13.04
C PRO A 259 16.88 -10.20 -13.87
N ALA A 260 16.57 -10.44 -15.14
CA ALA A 260 16.00 -9.44 -16.04
C ALA A 260 14.53 -9.11 -15.70
N GLU A 261 13.83 -10.01 -15.01
CA GLU A 261 12.45 -9.81 -14.55
C GLU A 261 12.42 -9.29 -13.11
N LEU A 262 13.19 -9.90 -12.21
CA LEU A 262 13.13 -9.60 -10.78
C LEU A 262 13.73 -8.24 -10.44
N LEU A 263 14.91 -7.88 -10.98
CA LEU A 263 15.59 -6.64 -10.59
C LEU A 263 14.80 -5.37 -10.93
N PRO A 264 14.23 -5.21 -12.15
CA PRO A 264 13.39 -4.05 -12.46
C PRO A 264 12.13 -4.01 -11.59
N ALA A 265 11.52 -5.16 -11.32
CA ALA A 265 10.32 -5.24 -10.49
C ALA A 265 10.61 -4.85 -9.03
N LEU A 266 11.73 -5.30 -8.46
CA LEU A 266 12.17 -4.88 -7.12
C LEU A 266 12.43 -3.37 -7.06
N ARG A 267 13.09 -2.80 -8.07
CA ARG A 267 13.30 -1.34 -8.16
C ARG A 267 11.98 -0.59 -8.19
N GLN A 268 11.03 -1.02 -9.02
CA GLN A 268 9.71 -0.41 -9.10
C GLN A 268 8.92 -0.52 -7.79
N LEU A 269 9.05 -1.63 -7.05
CA LEU A 269 8.38 -1.81 -5.76
C LEU A 269 9.03 -0.98 -4.65
N LEU A 270 10.35 -0.80 -4.69
CA LEU A 270 11.11 -0.07 -3.67
C LEU A 270 11.13 1.46 -3.90
N ASP A 271 11.20 1.92 -5.16
CA ASP A 271 11.24 3.33 -5.57
C ASP A 271 10.34 3.57 -6.83
N PRO A 272 9.01 3.69 -6.64
CA PRO A 272 8.04 3.82 -7.72
C PRO A 272 7.95 5.23 -8.34
#